data_AF-A0A1C6CWI2-F1
#
_entry.id   AF-A0A1C6CWI2-F1
#
_cell.length_a   1.000
_cell.length_b   1.000
_cell.length_c   1.000
_cell.angle_alpha   90.00
_cell.angle_beta   90.00
_cell.angle_gamma   90.00
#
_symmetry.space_group_name_H-M   'P 1'
#
loop_
_entity.id
_entity.type
_entity.pdbx_description
1 polymer ?
#
loop_
_entity_poly.entity_id
_entity_poly.type
_entity_poly.pdbx_seq_one_letter_code
_entity_poly.pdbx_strand_id
1 'polypeptide(L)'
;MALSESKIKGCIKRLLLSRMRILYNHGFYGLLLMHMIYAVSEEIETACTDGVRITFGIDFLDSLSDSELDFVMMHEILHVVLQHCFRGDVEDPEAYNIAADIVVNSNIMLENGMKASSITLSKYGIAMHVAPDGKEGHEYTAEQVYAMLPKNLNKKGNNKSPGSAVGRAKKENKKGNNKSPGSADGRAKKEIAKDKHQPVWVWDDHSQWGKYEEDDTLRDVWVKRFEDAAEAIEIRDPSNTRGLLPAFAERILKELKKPQTDWRTILNDFIQEEVVDYSFAPPDRRFDDSPFFLPDFNGKEDRVEDILFMIDTSGSMSDDMIAAAYSEVKGAIDQFNGKLKGWLGFFDAAIIKPQPFSDENEFKIIKPAGGGGTDFQIIFEYVFHHMSDKLPASIIILSDGYAPFPLEKLAGGIPVLWLLNNEEVNPPWGKVARIIV
;
A
#
# COMPACT_ATOMS: atom_id res chain seq x y z
N MET A 1 12.67 2.78 38.95
CA MET A 1 13.48 1.59 39.29
C MET A 1 13.61 0.82 38.00
N ALA A 2 14.81 0.50 37.52
CA ALA A 2 14.94 -0.22 36.26
C ALA A 2 14.20 -1.56 36.35
N LEU A 3 13.37 -1.86 35.35
CA LEU A 3 12.70 -3.15 35.23
C LEU A 3 13.69 -4.29 35.37
N SER A 4 13.32 -5.30 36.17
CA SER A 4 14.09 -6.53 36.20
C SER A 4 14.05 -7.19 34.82
N GLU A 5 15.20 -7.60 34.31
CA GLU A 5 15.33 -8.31 33.02
C GLU A 5 14.42 -9.55 32.94
N SER A 6 14.15 -10.17 34.10
CA SER A 6 13.21 -11.28 34.23
C SER A 6 11.75 -10.89 33.92
N LYS A 7 11.30 -9.69 34.33
CA LYS A 7 9.93 -9.21 34.06
C LYS A 7 9.75 -8.97 32.56
N ILE A 8 10.71 -8.30 31.93
CA ILE A 8 10.70 -8.05 30.47
C ILE A 8 10.64 -9.38 29.69
N LYS A 9 11.49 -10.35 30.04
CA LYS A 9 11.46 -11.69 29.41
C LYS A 9 10.10 -12.39 29.58
N GLY A 10 9.48 -12.26 30.75
CA GLY A 10 8.15 -12.78 31.02
C GLY A 10 7.07 -12.16 30.12
N CYS A 11 7.07 -10.83 30.00
CA CYS A 11 6.14 -10.10 29.14
C CYS A 11 6.31 -10.48 27.66
N ILE A 12 7.55 -10.50 27.16
CA ILE A 12 7.84 -10.89 25.76
C ILE A 12 7.39 -12.33 25.49
N LYS A 13 7.66 -13.27 26.41
CA LYS A 13 7.19 -14.65 26.30
C LYS A 13 5.66 -14.71 26.17
N ARG A 14 4.95 -13.90 26.95
CA ARG A 14 3.48 -13.83 26.92
C ARG A 14 2.94 -13.30 25.60
N LEU A 15 3.55 -12.24 25.04
CA LEU A 15 3.21 -11.72 23.72
C LEU A 15 3.45 -12.77 22.62
N LEU A 16 4.55 -13.52 22.69
CA LEU A 16 4.83 -14.62 21.74
C LEU A 16 3.79 -15.74 21.82
N LEU A 17 3.37 -16.12 23.03
CA LEU A 17 2.31 -17.13 23.22
C LEU A 17 0.96 -16.65 22.67
N SER A 18 0.61 -15.38 22.90
CA SER A 18 -0.58 -14.77 22.32
C SER A 18 -0.54 -14.80 20.79
N ARG A 19 0.57 -14.37 20.17
CA ARG A 19 0.76 -14.46 18.72
C ARG A 19 0.55 -15.89 18.19
N MET A 20 1.09 -16.91 18.88
CA MET A 20 0.88 -18.30 18.49
C MET A 20 -0.59 -18.74 18.60
N ARG A 21 -1.30 -18.32 19.65
CA ARG A 21 -2.74 -18.58 19.79
C ARG A 21 -3.54 -17.92 18.68
N ILE A 22 -3.25 -16.67 18.35
CA ILE A 22 -3.90 -15.93 17.26
C ILE A 22 -3.59 -16.62 15.93
N LEU A 23 -2.35 -17.01 15.65
CA LEU A 23 -2.01 -17.75 14.43
C LEU A 23 -2.76 -19.08 14.28
N TYR A 24 -3.04 -19.75 15.39
CA TYR A 24 -3.80 -20.99 15.39
C TYR A 24 -5.32 -20.78 15.25
N ASN A 25 -5.88 -19.77 15.91
CA ASN A 25 -7.33 -19.55 15.96
C ASN A 25 -7.84 -18.58 14.87
N HIS A 26 -7.02 -17.60 14.50
CA HIS A 26 -7.28 -16.48 13.60
C HIS A 26 -6.10 -16.30 12.64
N GLY A 27 -5.91 -17.31 11.77
CA GLY A 27 -4.71 -17.45 10.92
C GLY A 27 -4.31 -16.19 10.18
N PHE A 28 -5.27 -15.47 9.59
CA PHE A 28 -5.04 -14.21 8.89
C PHE A 28 -4.33 -13.16 9.77
N TYR A 29 -4.88 -12.87 10.96
CA TYR A 29 -4.31 -11.92 11.91
C TYR A 29 -2.95 -12.38 12.42
N GLY A 30 -2.81 -13.68 12.70
CA GLY A 30 -1.57 -14.24 13.22
C GLY A 30 -0.42 -14.16 12.22
N LEU A 31 -0.68 -14.36 10.92
CA LEU A 31 0.32 -14.19 9.86
C LEU A 31 0.80 -12.75 9.79
N LEU A 32 -0.12 -11.78 9.83
CA LEU A 32 0.23 -10.36 9.83
C LEU A 32 1.06 -9.96 11.06
N LEU A 33 0.70 -10.47 12.24
CA LEU A 33 1.43 -10.28 13.50
C LEU A 33 2.86 -10.87 13.47
N MET A 34 3.19 -11.77 12.53
CA MET A 34 4.58 -12.25 12.38
C MET A 34 5.54 -11.16 11.91
N HIS A 35 5.02 -10.13 11.24
CA HIS A 35 5.81 -9.02 10.72
C HIS A 35 5.99 -7.86 11.73
N MET A 36 5.30 -7.91 12.88
CA MET A 36 5.39 -6.88 13.92
C MET A 36 6.55 -7.15 14.89
N ILE A 37 7.20 -6.07 15.32
CA ILE A 37 8.12 -6.09 16.45
C ILE A 37 7.32 -5.85 17.74
N TYR A 38 7.57 -6.64 18.79
CA TYR A 38 6.94 -6.43 20.09
C TYR A 38 7.87 -5.74 21.06
N ALA A 39 7.33 -4.75 21.77
CA ALA A 39 8.05 -4.05 22.81
C ALA A 39 7.18 -3.86 24.06
N VAL A 40 7.85 -3.58 25.18
CA VAL A 40 7.21 -3.21 26.43
C VAL A 40 7.86 -1.97 27.00
N SER A 41 7.06 -1.10 27.62
CA SER A 41 7.51 0.18 28.18
C SER A 41 6.85 0.46 29.53
N GLU A 42 7.54 1.21 30.40
CA GLU A 42 6.93 1.82 31.60
C GLU A 42 6.30 3.18 31.29
N GLU A 43 6.64 3.78 30.15
CA GLU A 43 6.21 5.13 29.77
C GLU A 43 4.84 5.15 29.10
N ILE A 44 4.37 3.99 28.63
CA ILE A 44 3.09 3.82 27.97
C ILE A 44 2.10 3.24 28.97
N GLU A 45 0.93 3.87 29.10
CA GLU A 45 -0.09 3.42 30.05
C GLU A 45 -0.85 2.17 29.56
N THR A 46 -1.04 2.03 28.25
CA THR A 46 -1.86 0.97 27.65
C THR A 46 -1.14 0.20 26.53
N ALA A 47 -1.56 0.28 25.28
CA ALA A 47 -0.91 -0.30 24.12
C ALA A 47 -0.97 0.71 22.96
N CYS A 48 0.02 0.69 22.08
CA CYS A 48 0.05 1.48 20.87
C CYS A 48 0.80 0.77 19.74
N THR A 49 0.53 1.18 18.51
CA THR A 49 1.28 0.79 17.32
C THR A 49 1.80 2.00 16.53
N ASP A 50 2.98 1.85 15.93
CA ASP A 50 3.53 2.80 14.95
C ASP A 50 3.56 2.24 13.52
N GLY A 51 2.95 1.08 13.29
CA GLY A 51 2.98 0.39 11.99
C GLY A 51 4.19 -0.53 11.77
N VAL A 52 5.19 -0.49 12.65
CA VAL A 52 6.35 -1.42 12.65
C VAL A 52 6.40 -2.22 13.96
N ARG A 53 6.01 -1.59 15.06
CA ARG A 53 6.12 -2.10 16.42
C ARG A 53 4.79 -1.91 17.17
N ILE A 54 4.39 -2.95 17.88
CA ILE A 54 3.34 -2.87 18.90
C ILE A 54 4.02 -2.79 20.27
N THR A 55 3.76 -1.71 21.01
CA THR A 55 4.36 -1.47 22.32
C THR A 55 3.30 -1.53 23.40
N PHE A 56 3.54 -2.34 24.44
CA PHE A 56 2.65 -2.47 25.57
C PHE A 56 3.22 -1.81 26.83
N GLY A 57 2.37 -1.05 27.52
CA GLY A 57 2.52 -0.71 28.92
C GLY A 57 2.57 -1.97 29.78
N ILE A 58 3.56 -2.08 30.65
CA ILE A 58 3.83 -3.32 31.37
C ILE A 58 2.72 -3.68 32.35
N ASP A 59 2.21 -2.70 33.09
CA ASP A 59 1.14 -2.92 34.06
C ASP A 59 -0.20 -3.19 33.35
N PHE A 60 -0.42 -2.59 32.18
CA PHE A 60 -1.56 -2.91 31.34
C PHE A 60 -1.49 -4.35 30.84
N LEU A 61 -0.37 -4.74 30.22
CA LEU A 61 -0.15 -6.11 29.77
C LEU A 61 -0.38 -7.12 30.90
N ASP A 62 0.21 -6.90 32.08
CA ASP A 62 0.05 -7.77 33.25
C ASP A 62 -1.42 -7.88 33.72
N SER A 63 -2.23 -6.85 33.52
CA SER A 63 -3.64 -6.83 33.94
C SER A 63 -4.59 -7.57 33.00
N LEU A 64 -4.20 -7.78 31.74
CA LEU A 64 -5.02 -8.48 30.75
C LEU A 64 -5.06 -9.98 31.07
N SER A 65 -6.13 -10.65 30.68
CA SER A 65 -6.21 -12.10 30.48
C SER A 65 -5.64 -12.49 29.11
N ASP A 66 -5.56 -13.79 28.83
CA ASP A 66 -5.07 -14.28 27.54
C ASP A 66 -5.99 -13.90 26.37
N SER A 67 -7.31 -13.97 26.54
CA SER A 67 -8.27 -13.59 25.50
C SER A 67 -8.30 -12.08 25.28
N GLU A 68 -8.16 -11.30 26.35
CA GLU A 68 -8.09 -9.84 26.23
C GLU A 68 -6.81 -9.40 25.53
N LEU A 69 -5.68 -10.05 25.81
CA LEU A 69 -4.43 -9.79 25.08
C LEU A 69 -4.56 -10.16 23.60
N ASP A 70 -5.19 -11.29 23.29
CA ASP A 70 -5.42 -11.70 21.91
C ASP A 70 -6.26 -10.66 21.16
N PHE A 71 -7.30 -10.11 21.81
CA PHE A 71 -8.10 -9.00 21.28
C PHE A 71 -7.27 -7.73 21.03
N VAL A 72 -6.49 -7.26 22.01
CA VAL A 72 -5.65 -6.05 21.85
C VAL A 72 -4.67 -6.24 20.70
N MET A 73 -4.01 -7.40 20.59
CA MET A 73 -3.08 -7.66 19.49
C MET A 73 -3.75 -7.70 18.12
N MET A 74 -4.97 -8.25 18.01
CA MET A 74 -5.77 -8.23 16.79
C MET A 74 -6.25 -6.82 16.42
N HIS A 75 -6.56 -5.99 17.42
CA HIS A 75 -6.94 -4.59 17.26
C HIS A 75 -5.79 -3.76 16.68
N GLU A 76 -4.64 -3.81 17.32
CA GLU A 76 -3.44 -3.05 16.91
C GLU A 76 -3.01 -3.38 15.48
N ILE A 77 -2.98 -4.66 15.09
CA ILE A 77 -2.62 -5.05 13.72
C ILE A 77 -3.65 -4.60 12.68
N LEU A 78 -4.93 -4.52 13.04
CA LEU A 78 -5.96 -4.03 12.14
C LEU A 78 -5.81 -2.54 11.84
N HIS A 79 -5.41 -1.72 12.81
CA HIS A 79 -5.11 -0.31 12.54
C HIS A 79 -3.99 -0.13 11.52
N VAL A 80 -2.98 -1.01 11.55
CA VAL A 80 -1.88 -0.99 10.58
C VAL A 80 -2.36 -1.43 9.20
N VAL A 81 -3.09 -2.55 9.12
CA VAL A 81 -3.54 -3.15 7.87
C VAL A 81 -4.58 -2.31 7.15
N LEU A 82 -5.49 -1.68 7.90
CA LEU A 82 -6.45 -0.72 7.36
C LEU A 82 -5.84 0.68 7.15
N GLN A 83 -4.53 0.80 7.37
CA GLN A 83 -3.73 2.01 7.19
C GLN A 83 -4.16 3.21 8.04
N HIS A 84 -4.91 3.00 9.12
CA HIS A 84 -5.36 4.06 10.02
C HIS A 84 -4.16 4.84 10.60
N CYS A 85 -3.05 4.16 10.93
CA CYS A 85 -1.84 4.76 11.48
C CYS A 85 -1.12 5.72 10.53
N PHE A 86 -1.35 5.57 9.22
CA PHE A 86 -0.64 6.29 8.17
C PHE A 86 -1.45 7.44 7.60
N ARG A 87 -2.70 7.63 8.00
CA ARG A 87 -3.56 8.69 7.45
C ARG A 87 -3.02 10.05 7.94
N GLY A 88 -2.72 10.92 6.98
CA GLY A 88 -2.16 12.27 7.21
C GLY A 88 -3.15 13.24 7.87
N ASP A 89 -3.00 14.55 7.63
CA ASP A 89 -3.75 15.63 8.32
C ASP A 89 -5.29 15.47 8.28
N VAL A 90 -5.84 14.75 9.26
CA VAL A 90 -7.28 14.72 9.54
C VAL A 90 -7.66 15.94 10.38
N GLU A 91 -8.76 16.61 10.02
CA GLU A 91 -9.21 17.85 10.68
C GLU A 91 -9.43 17.68 12.21
N ASP A 92 -9.91 16.52 12.63
CA ASP A 92 -10.12 16.14 14.04
C ASP A 92 -9.55 14.72 14.29
N PRO A 93 -8.26 14.62 14.65
CA PRO A 93 -7.61 13.32 14.87
C PRO A 93 -8.25 12.50 15.99
N GLU A 94 -8.76 13.14 17.05
CA GLU A 94 -9.42 12.45 18.16
C GLU A 94 -10.71 11.77 17.67
N ALA A 95 -11.50 12.45 16.83
CA ALA A 95 -12.69 11.85 16.23
C ALA A 95 -12.36 10.76 15.20
N TYR A 96 -11.23 10.89 14.48
CA TYR A 96 -10.79 9.83 13.55
C TYR A 96 -10.40 8.55 14.29
N ASN A 97 -9.68 8.67 15.40
CA ASN A 97 -9.32 7.54 16.25
C ASN A 97 -10.57 6.78 16.73
N ILE A 98 -11.59 7.51 17.21
CA ILE A 98 -12.88 6.92 17.60
C ILE A 98 -13.53 6.18 16.43
N ALA A 99 -13.52 6.78 15.23
CA ALA A 99 -14.08 6.15 14.04
C ALA A 99 -13.33 4.87 13.65
N ALA A 100 -12.00 4.90 13.69
CA ALA A 100 -11.13 3.77 13.43
C ALA A 100 -11.40 2.62 14.42
N ASP A 101 -11.47 2.93 15.73
CA ASP A 101 -11.78 1.96 16.78
C ASP A 101 -13.13 1.27 16.57
N ILE A 102 -14.17 2.04 16.24
CA ILE A 102 -15.51 1.50 15.96
C ILE A 102 -15.44 0.45 14.84
N VAL A 103 -14.73 0.75 13.75
CA VAL A 103 -14.59 -0.15 12.60
C VAL A 103 -13.76 -1.38 12.98
N VAL A 104 -12.61 -1.20 13.63
CA VAL A 104 -11.71 -2.28 14.02
C VAL A 104 -12.39 -3.26 14.99
N ASN A 105 -12.97 -2.74 16.08
CA ASN A 105 -13.61 -3.57 17.10
C ASN A 105 -14.82 -4.33 16.52
N SER A 106 -15.61 -3.69 15.67
CA SER A 106 -16.75 -4.35 15.03
C SER A 106 -16.32 -5.48 14.09
N ASN A 107 -15.21 -5.33 13.36
CA ASN A 107 -14.65 -6.39 12.52
C ASN A 107 -14.15 -7.60 13.34
N ILE A 108 -13.46 -7.36 14.45
CA ILE A 108 -13.03 -8.44 15.35
C ILE A 108 -14.23 -9.15 15.97
N MET A 109 -15.26 -8.38 16.35
CA MET A 109 -16.48 -8.95 16.91
C MET A 109 -17.21 -9.83 15.89
N LEU A 110 -17.28 -9.39 14.63
CA LEU A 110 -17.85 -10.16 13.52
C LEU A 110 -17.11 -11.48 13.29
N GLU A 111 -15.78 -11.44 13.22
CA GLU A 111 -14.91 -12.62 13.08
C GLU A 111 -15.16 -13.65 14.20
N ASN A 112 -15.47 -13.17 15.40
CA ASN A 112 -15.77 -14.01 16.55
C ASN A 112 -17.26 -14.39 16.68
N GLY A 113 -18.05 -14.21 15.62
CA GLY A 113 -19.47 -14.57 15.55
C GLY A 113 -20.37 -13.62 16.33
N MET A 114 -20.09 -12.31 16.27
CA MET A 114 -20.85 -11.24 16.93
C MET A 114 -20.88 -11.35 18.47
N LYS A 115 -19.85 -11.93 19.08
CA LYS A 115 -19.76 -12.10 20.53
C LYS A 115 -19.15 -10.86 21.18
N ALA A 116 -19.93 -10.08 21.93
CA ALA A 116 -19.44 -8.92 22.67
C ALA A 116 -18.26 -9.24 23.61
N SER A 117 -18.22 -10.47 24.17
CA SER A 117 -17.12 -10.92 25.02
C SER A 117 -15.75 -10.97 24.32
N SER A 118 -15.72 -11.01 22.98
CA SER A 118 -14.47 -11.02 22.20
C SER A 118 -13.78 -9.65 22.13
N ILE A 119 -14.51 -8.58 22.45
CA ILE A 119 -14.01 -7.20 22.47
C ILE A 119 -14.22 -6.54 23.85
N THR A 120 -14.43 -7.36 24.89
CA THR A 120 -14.64 -6.88 26.25
C THR A 120 -13.34 -6.97 27.03
N LEU A 121 -12.91 -5.84 27.58
CA LEU A 121 -11.85 -5.78 28.58
C LEU A 121 -12.48 -5.64 29.97
N SER A 122 -12.19 -6.55 30.88
CA SER A 122 -12.69 -6.63 32.26
C SER A 122 -12.63 -5.30 33.01
N LYS A 123 -11.57 -4.51 32.79
CA LYS A 123 -11.38 -3.19 33.41
C LYS A 123 -12.10 -2.05 32.67
N TYR A 124 -12.37 -2.17 31.38
CA TYR A 124 -12.85 -1.06 30.52
C TYR A 124 -14.27 -1.28 29.96
N GLY A 125 -14.80 -2.49 30.07
CA GLY A 125 -16.08 -2.89 29.47
C GLY A 125 -15.96 -3.32 28.01
N ILE A 126 -17.09 -3.32 27.32
CA ILE A 126 -17.20 -3.66 25.89
C ILE A 126 -16.62 -2.48 25.10
N ALA A 127 -15.67 -2.76 24.19
CA ALA A 127 -15.12 -1.74 23.32
C ALA A 127 -16.18 -1.16 22.37
N MET A 128 -16.04 0.10 21.98
CA MET A 128 -16.97 0.77 21.07
C MET A 128 -16.91 0.11 19.68
N HIS A 129 -18.07 -0.23 19.11
CA HIS A 129 -18.19 -0.98 17.85
C HIS A 129 -19.40 -0.56 17.01
N VAL A 130 -20.29 0.28 17.55
CA VAL A 130 -21.52 0.74 16.88
C VAL A 130 -21.31 2.16 16.38
N ALA A 131 -21.65 2.40 15.11
CA ALA A 131 -21.61 3.72 14.48
C ALA A 131 -22.75 4.63 14.99
N PRO A 132 -22.68 5.96 14.79
CA PRO A 132 -23.69 6.89 15.30
C PRO A 132 -25.12 6.66 14.79
N ASP A 133 -25.29 5.97 13.65
CA ASP A 133 -26.59 5.60 13.08
C ASP A 133 -27.20 4.33 13.69
N GLY A 134 -26.49 3.70 14.64
CA GLY A 134 -26.92 2.50 15.35
C GLY A 134 -26.56 1.18 14.66
N LYS A 135 -25.85 1.22 13.53
CA LYS A 135 -25.36 0.00 12.86
C LYS A 135 -23.94 -0.35 13.28
N GLU A 136 -23.53 -1.57 12.95
CA GLU A 136 -22.20 -2.08 13.26
C GLU A 136 -21.11 -1.42 12.40
N GLY A 137 -19.97 -1.12 13.05
CA GLY A 137 -18.83 -0.47 12.39
C GLY A 137 -18.26 -1.22 11.20
N HIS A 138 -18.35 -2.56 11.16
CA HIS A 138 -17.83 -3.36 10.05
C HIS A 138 -18.56 -3.13 8.71
N GLU A 139 -19.76 -2.52 8.74
CA GLU A 139 -20.49 -2.10 7.54
C GLU A 139 -19.86 -0.85 6.87
N TYR A 140 -18.96 -0.16 7.56
CA TYR A 140 -18.43 1.14 7.15
C TYR A 140 -16.90 1.15 7.04
N THR A 141 -16.40 2.19 6.38
CA THR A 141 -15.00 2.64 6.44
C THR A 141 -14.82 3.62 7.60
N ALA A 142 -13.58 3.79 8.09
CA ALA A 142 -13.29 4.74 9.14
C ALA A 142 -13.68 6.17 8.73
N GLU A 143 -13.48 6.54 7.46
CA GLU A 143 -13.83 7.85 6.91
C GLU A 143 -15.36 8.09 6.91
N GLN A 144 -16.15 7.05 6.63
CA GLN A 144 -17.61 7.14 6.70
C GLN A 144 -18.09 7.34 8.14
N VAL A 145 -17.56 6.57 9.10
CA VAL A 145 -17.91 6.73 10.53
C VAL A 145 -17.44 8.10 11.03
N TYR A 146 -16.23 8.53 10.65
CA TYR A 146 -15.70 9.85 10.97
C TYR A 146 -16.60 10.98 10.48
N ALA A 147 -17.15 10.88 9.27
CA ALA A 147 -18.10 11.86 8.74
C ALA A 147 -19.44 11.89 9.51
N MET A 148 -19.82 10.80 10.19
CA MET A 148 -21.03 10.72 11.03
C MET A 148 -20.80 11.28 12.44
N LEU A 149 -19.55 11.33 12.92
CA LEU A 149 -19.24 11.83 14.25
C LEU A 149 -19.43 13.35 14.34
N PRO A 150 -19.94 13.85 15.47
CA PRO A 150 -20.08 15.29 15.67
C PRO A 150 -18.69 15.92 15.68
N LYS A 151 -18.38 16.73 14.66
CA LYS A 151 -17.13 17.48 14.61
C LYS A 151 -17.05 18.42 15.81
N ASN A 152 -16.00 18.32 16.62
CA ASN A 152 -15.76 19.23 17.73
C ASN A 152 -15.34 20.61 17.20
N LEU A 153 -16.31 21.43 16.77
CA LEU A 153 -16.10 22.81 16.32
C LEU A 153 -15.59 23.77 17.42
N ASN A 154 -15.35 23.28 18.66
CA ASN A 154 -15.04 24.11 19.83
C ASN A 154 -13.55 24.23 20.20
N LYS A 155 -12.60 23.80 19.35
CA LYS A 155 -11.17 24.18 19.47
C LYS A 155 -10.76 25.35 18.55
N LYS A 156 -11.70 26.15 18.02
CA LYS A 156 -11.43 27.48 17.44
C LYS A 156 -11.89 28.61 18.39
N GLY A 157 -11.19 28.72 19.51
CA GLY A 157 -11.28 29.87 20.42
C GLY A 157 -10.35 31.01 20.03
N ASN A 158 -10.66 31.72 18.94
CA ASN A 158 -10.62 33.20 18.99
C ASN A 158 -11.46 33.77 17.83
N ASN A 159 -12.75 33.93 18.12
CA ASN A 159 -13.64 34.79 17.37
C ASN A 159 -13.06 36.20 17.27
N LYS A 160 -12.72 36.64 16.05
CA LYS A 160 -13.03 38.00 15.64
C LYS A 160 -14.42 37.97 15.02
N SER A 161 -15.41 38.33 15.84
CA SER A 161 -16.78 38.60 15.43
C SER A 161 -16.86 39.82 14.48
N PRO A 162 -17.97 39.97 13.74
CA PRO A 162 -18.04 40.70 12.47
C PRO A 162 -18.39 42.17 12.66
N GLY A 163 -17.97 43.02 11.73
CA GLY A 163 -18.37 44.43 11.69
C GLY A 163 -18.14 45.05 10.32
N SER A 164 -19.24 45.38 9.64
CA SER A 164 -19.31 46.09 8.37
C SER A 164 -18.58 47.44 8.37
N ALA A 165 -18.21 47.85 7.15
CA ALA A 165 -17.49 49.07 6.80
C ALA A 165 -18.00 50.38 7.43
N VAL A 166 -17.07 51.30 7.70
CA VAL A 166 -16.99 52.70 7.19
C VAL A 166 -15.94 53.46 8.03
N GLY A 167 -15.09 54.28 7.38
CA GLY A 167 -14.58 55.51 8.01
C GLY A 167 -13.08 55.62 8.24
N ARG A 168 -12.42 56.30 7.31
CA ARG A 168 -11.04 56.80 7.32
C ARG A 168 -10.90 57.99 8.29
N ALA A 169 -9.94 58.00 9.22
CA ALA A 169 -9.24 59.21 9.70
C ALA A 169 -8.13 58.93 10.75
N LYS A 170 -7.07 59.74 10.66
CA LYS A 170 -5.82 59.80 11.44
C LYS A 170 -6.02 60.21 12.92
N LYS A 171 -5.14 59.75 13.84
CA LYS A 171 -4.12 60.57 14.57
C LYS A 171 -3.58 59.94 15.87
N GLU A 172 -2.24 59.89 15.91
CA GLU A 172 -1.31 60.33 16.97
C GLU A 172 -1.35 59.79 18.41
N ASN A 173 -0.22 59.16 18.78
CA ASN A 173 0.64 59.36 19.97
C ASN A 173 0.00 59.72 21.34
N LYS A 174 0.30 58.88 22.35
CA LYS A 174 1.15 59.30 23.49
C LYS A 174 1.65 58.15 24.36
N LYS A 175 2.94 58.28 24.72
CA LYS A 175 3.72 57.53 25.72
C LYS A 175 3.11 57.61 27.13
N GLY A 176 3.36 56.56 27.92
CA GLY A 176 3.29 56.58 29.38
C GLY A 176 4.11 55.43 29.98
N ASN A 177 5.31 55.77 30.46
CA ASN A 177 6.32 54.91 31.07
C ASN A 177 5.96 54.66 32.55
N ASN A 178 6.16 53.46 33.11
CA ASN A 178 6.84 53.31 34.41
C ASN A 178 7.15 51.85 34.82
N LYS A 179 8.24 51.77 35.58
CA LYS A 179 9.06 50.62 35.97
C LYS A 179 8.45 49.72 37.08
N SER A 180 8.97 48.49 37.09
CA SER A 180 8.92 47.34 38.02
C SER A 180 9.17 47.66 39.53
N PRO A 181 9.29 46.69 40.48
CA PRO A 181 9.11 45.22 40.44
C PRO A 181 8.29 44.65 41.63
N GLY A 182 7.95 43.35 41.62
CA GLY A 182 7.40 42.68 42.81
C GLY A 182 7.07 41.20 42.61
N SER A 183 7.92 40.32 43.14
CA SER A 183 7.61 38.91 43.37
C SER A 183 6.57 38.75 44.48
N ALA A 184 5.59 37.87 44.28
CA ALA A 184 5.02 37.01 45.33
C ALA A 184 4.11 35.94 44.74
N ASP A 185 4.30 34.72 45.23
CA ASP A 185 3.50 33.52 45.04
C ASP A 185 1.98 33.73 45.22
N GLY A 186 1.20 33.04 44.40
CA GLY A 186 -0.26 33.06 44.46
C GLY A 186 -0.89 31.87 43.74
N ARG A 187 -0.77 30.70 44.36
CA ARG A 187 -1.42 29.43 44.01
C ARG A 187 -2.94 29.62 43.89
N ALA A 188 -3.46 29.76 42.67
CA ALA A 188 -4.91 29.78 42.41
C ALA A 188 -5.33 28.46 41.74
N LYS A 189 -5.84 27.54 42.57
CA LYS A 189 -6.66 26.40 42.14
C LYS A 189 -7.81 26.92 41.29
N LYS A 190 -7.83 26.62 39.99
CA LYS A 190 -9.07 26.60 39.22
C LYS A 190 -9.66 25.21 39.34
N GLU A 191 -10.67 25.12 40.19
CA GLU A 191 -11.59 23.99 40.24
C GLU A 191 -12.23 23.85 38.85
N ILE A 192 -11.87 22.76 38.16
CA ILE A 192 -12.56 22.32 36.96
C ILE A 192 -13.91 21.78 37.44
N ALA A 193 -14.97 22.49 37.09
CA ALA A 193 -16.33 22.04 37.28
C ALA A 193 -16.48 20.66 36.63
N LYS A 194 -16.86 19.66 37.44
CA LYS A 194 -17.20 18.31 36.99
C LYS A 194 -18.47 18.38 36.15
N ASP A 195 -18.31 18.53 34.84
CA ASP A 195 -19.34 18.12 33.92
C ASP A 195 -19.41 16.59 33.92
N LYS A 196 -20.58 16.05 34.23
CA LYS A 196 -20.86 14.60 34.24
C LYS A 196 -20.96 14.10 32.79
N HIS A 197 -19.84 14.05 32.08
CA HIS A 197 -19.69 13.12 30.98
C HIS A 197 -19.16 11.81 31.58
N GLN A 198 -19.80 10.68 31.27
CA GLN A 198 -19.24 9.37 31.59
C GLN A 198 -17.81 9.33 31.01
N PRO A 199 -16.79 8.93 31.77
CA PRO A 199 -15.44 8.89 31.23
C PRO A 199 -15.45 7.80 30.15
N VAL A 200 -15.19 8.18 28.91
CA VAL A 200 -14.77 7.23 27.89
C VAL A 200 -13.38 6.78 28.34
N TRP A 201 -13.31 5.63 29.00
CA TRP A 201 -12.04 5.07 29.47
C TRP A 201 -11.32 4.50 28.25
N VAL A 202 -10.49 5.33 27.63
CA VAL A 202 -9.70 4.97 26.45
C VAL A 202 -8.63 3.97 26.89
N TRP A 203 -8.67 2.77 26.32
CA TRP A 203 -7.69 1.71 26.58
C TRP A 203 -6.66 1.58 25.46
N ASP A 204 -6.82 2.30 24.36
CA ASP A 204 -5.93 2.27 23.19
C ASP A 204 -5.22 3.61 23.00
N ASP A 205 -3.90 3.59 22.81
CA ASP A 205 -3.07 4.80 22.67
C ASP A 205 -2.66 5.05 21.21
N HIS A 206 -3.35 6.02 20.61
CA HIS A 206 -3.13 6.45 19.23
C HIS A 206 -2.03 7.51 19.07
N SER A 207 -1.32 7.87 20.13
CA SER A 207 -0.39 9.01 20.13
C SER A 207 0.78 8.87 19.16
N GLN A 208 1.07 7.68 18.64
CA GLN A 208 2.18 7.43 17.73
C GLN A 208 1.82 7.57 16.24
N TRP A 209 0.54 7.72 15.91
CA TRP A 209 0.11 7.83 14.51
C TRP A 209 0.56 9.15 13.88
N GLY A 210 0.94 9.11 12.60
CA GLY A 210 1.40 10.27 11.84
C GLY A 210 2.74 10.90 12.29
N LYS A 211 3.46 10.28 13.24
CA LYS A 211 4.76 10.81 13.73
C LYS A 211 5.96 10.46 12.84
N TYR A 212 5.82 9.46 11.98
CA TYR A 212 6.79 9.13 10.96
C TYR A 212 6.34 9.79 9.66
N GLU A 213 7.25 10.45 8.94
CA GLU A 213 6.96 10.99 7.59
C GLU A 213 6.32 9.88 6.75
N GLU A 214 5.37 10.23 5.89
CA GLU A 214 4.72 9.30 4.95
C GLU A 214 5.81 8.64 4.09
N ASP A 215 6.32 7.52 4.59
CA ASP A 215 7.20 6.64 3.85
C ASP A 215 6.27 5.75 3.04
N ASP A 216 5.94 6.19 1.81
CA ASP A 216 5.07 5.45 0.88
C ASP A 216 5.51 3.97 0.77
N THR A 217 6.80 3.68 0.99
CA THR A 217 7.33 2.31 1.01
C THR A 217 6.73 1.43 2.11
N LEU A 218 6.40 1.98 3.29
CA LEU A 218 5.84 1.19 4.39
C LEU A 218 4.39 0.81 4.13
N ARG A 219 3.62 1.70 3.48
CA ARG A 219 2.25 1.39 3.04
C ARG A 219 2.25 0.25 2.04
N ASP A 220 3.10 0.32 1.02
CA ASP A 220 3.24 -0.72 -0.01
C ASP A 220 3.64 -2.07 0.59
N VAL A 221 4.56 -2.06 1.56
CA VAL A 221 4.95 -3.27 2.31
C VAL A 221 3.75 -3.90 3.02
N TRP A 222 2.86 -3.10 3.62
CA TRP A 222 1.67 -3.62 4.30
C TRP A 222 0.57 -4.08 3.36
N VAL A 223 0.42 -3.46 2.19
CA VAL A 223 -0.45 -3.96 1.11
C VAL A 223 0.01 -5.34 0.68
N LYS A 224 1.31 -5.51 0.39
CA LYS A 224 1.86 -6.82 0.00
C LYS A 224 1.69 -7.88 1.10
N ARG A 225 2.00 -7.53 2.36
CA ARG A 225 1.80 -8.46 3.50
C ARG A 225 0.34 -8.88 3.67
N PHE A 226 -0.60 -7.97 3.39
CA PHE A 226 -2.02 -8.27 3.41
C PHE A 226 -2.37 -9.29 2.33
N GLU A 227 -1.90 -9.09 1.10
CA GLU A 227 -2.11 -10.00 -0.03
C GLU A 227 -1.52 -11.39 0.26
N ASP A 228 -0.25 -11.46 0.67
CA ASP A 228 0.44 -12.70 1.04
C ASP A 228 -0.31 -13.46 2.14
N ALA A 229 -0.79 -12.74 3.17
CA ALA A 229 -1.56 -13.34 4.26
C ALA A 229 -2.94 -13.81 3.80
N ALA A 230 -3.61 -13.09 2.91
CA ALA A 230 -4.90 -13.48 2.37
C ALA A 230 -4.79 -14.73 1.49
N GLU A 231 -3.81 -14.78 0.59
CA GLU A 231 -3.54 -15.91 -0.28
C GLU A 231 -3.15 -17.16 0.53
N ALA A 232 -2.27 -17.01 1.53
CA ALA A 232 -1.86 -18.10 2.41
C ALA A 232 -3.02 -18.72 3.21
N ILE A 233 -4.12 -17.98 3.40
CA ILE A 233 -5.34 -18.48 4.04
C ILE A 233 -6.29 -19.10 3.00
N GLU A 234 -6.42 -18.52 1.80
CA GLU A 234 -7.23 -19.08 0.71
C GLU A 234 -6.76 -20.48 0.26
N ILE A 235 -5.45 -20.75 0.30
CA ILE A 235 -4.86 -22.05 -0.08
C ILE A 235 -5.12 -23.16 0.98
N ARG A 236 -5.54 -22.80 2.20
CA ARG A 236 -5.79 -23.78 3.27
C ARG A 236 -7.06 -24.60 3.02
N ASP A 237 -7.04 -25.84 3.48
CA ASP A 237 -8.16 -26.79 3.35
C ASP A 237 -9.45 -26.20 3.97
N PRO A 238 -10.54 -26.04 3.18
CA PRO A 238 -11.82 -25.48 3.64
C PRO A 238 -12.49 -26.26 4.77
N SER A 239 -12.09 -27.51 5.00
CA SER A 239 -12.62 -28.35 6.09
C SER A 239 -12.18 -27.88 7.48
N ASN A 240 -11.14 -27.05 7.56
CA ASN A 240 -10.72 -26.42 8.80
C ASN A 240 -11.39 -25.04 8.93
N THR A 241 -12.54 -25.00 9.62
CA THR A 241 -13.33 -23.77 9.85
C THR A 241 -12.66 -22.74 10.76
N ARG A 242 -11.41 -22.96 11.21
CA ARG A 242 -10.66 -22.05 12.06
C ARG A 242 -9.63 -21.27 11.26
N GLY A 243 -9.66 -19.94 11.39
CA GLY A 243 -8.76 -19.04 10.69
C GLY A 243 -9.10 -18.86 9.22
N LEU A 244 -10.40 -18.75 8.91
CA LEU A 244 -10.88 -18.34 7.59
C LEU A 244 -10.49 -16.89 7.29
N LEU A 245 -10.59 -16.48 6.03
CA LEU A 245 -10.35 -15.10 5.64
C LEU A 245 -11.48 -14.21 6.22
N PRO A 246 -11.16 -13.15 6.98
CA PRO A 246 -12.18 -12.27 7.53
C PRO A 246 -13.00 -11.56 6.45
N ALA A 247 -14.27 -11.25 6.74
CA ALA A 247 -15.18 -10.65 5.76
C ALA A 247 -14.68 -9.31 5.19
N PHE A 248 -14.03 -8.47 6.01
CA PHE A 248 -13.42 -7.23 5.51
C PHE A 248 -12.25 -7.51 4.57
N ALA A 249 -11.46 -8.55 4.87
CA ALA A 249 -10.30 -8.93 4.06
C ALA A 249 -10.77 -9.49 2.72
N GLU A 250 -11.85 -10.29 2.69
CA GLU A 250 -12.50 -10.68 1.45
C GLU A 250 -13.00 -9.48 0.63
N ARG A 251 -13.58 -8.47 1.28
CA ARG A 251 -14.07 -7.26 0.60
C ARG A 251 -12.92 -6.49 -0.04
N ILE A 252 -11.86 -6.24 0.72
CA ILE A 252 -10.65 -5.56 0.22
C ILE A 252 -10.03 -6.40 -0.90
N LEU A 253 -9.88 -7.71 -0.71
CA LEU A 253 -9.32 -8.58 -1.74
C LEU A 253 -10.20 -8.65 -2.98
N LYS A 254 -11.53 -8.59 -2.87
CA LYS A 254 -12.43 -8.48 -4.03
C LYS A 254 -12.32 -7.12 -4.73
N GLU A 255 -12.06 -6.04 -3.99
CA GLU A 255 -11.80 -4.73 -4.56
C GLU A 255 -10.44 -4.69 -5.29
N LEU A 256 -9.41 -5.34 -4.73
CA LEU A 256 -8.11 -5.55 -5.37
C LEU A 256 -8.17 -6.53 -6.55
N LYS A 257 -8.94 -7.63 -6.43
CA LYS A 257 -9.16 -8.69 -7.44
C LYS A 257 -10.27 -8.34 -8.45
N LYS A 258 -10.96 -7.19 -8.37
CA LYS A 258 -11.72 -6.67 -9.53
C LYS A 258 -10.73 -6.67 -10.69
N PRO A 259 -11.10 -7.13 -11.90
CA PRO A 259 -10.15 -7.39 -12.97
C PRO A 259 -9.57 -6.07 -13.48
N GLN A 260 -8.62 -5.55 -12.73
CA GLN A 260 -7.52 -4.74 -13.18
C GLN A 260 -6.52 -5.82 -13.55
N THR A 261 -6.49 -6.21 -14.83
CA THR A 261 -5.48 -7.15 -15.26
C THR A 261 -4.15 -6.46 -15.00
N ASP A 262 -3.43 -6.87 -13.97
CA ASP A 262 -2.13 -6.29 -13.63
C ASP A 262 -1.23 -6.59 -14.83
N TRP A 263 -1.14 -5.62 -15.71
CA TRP A 263 -0.40 -5.75 -16.96
C TRP A 263 1.08 -6.04 -16.64
N ARG A 264 1.55 -5.77 -15.42
CA ARG A 264 2.87 -6.20 -14.92
C ARG A 264 2.98 -7.71 -14.80
N THR A 265 1.91 -8.39 -14.36
CA THR A 265 1.83 -9.86 -14.35
C THR A 265 1.79 -10.40 -15.78
N ILE A 266 1.00 -9.81 -16.68
CA ILE A 266 1.00 -10.20 -18.11
C ILE A 266 2.35 -9.96 -18.75
N LEU A 267 2.99 -8.82 -18.46
CA LEU A 267 4.31 -8.48 -18.94
C LEU A 267 5.34 -9.47 -18.39
N ASN A 268 5.28 -9.78 -17.09
CA ASN A 268 6.19 -10.74 -16.46
C ASN A 268 6.01 -12.14 -17.05
N ASP A 269 4.78 -12.62 -17.22
CA ASP A 269 4.50 -13.92 -17.84
C ASP A 269 4.95 -13.95 -19.32
N PHE A 270 4.71 -12.85 -20.05
CA PHE A 270 5.16 -12.69 -21.44
C PHE A 270 6.68 -12.69 -21.56
N ILE A 271 7.38 -12.06 -20.62
CA ILE A 271 8.83 -12.03 -20.53
C ILE A 271 9.39 -13.40 -20.08
N GLN A 272 8.75 -14.07 -19.13
CA GLN A 272 9.20 -15.37 -18.59
C GLN A 272 8.95 -16.53 -19.56
N GLU A 273 7.88 -16.51 -20.35
CA GLU A 273 7.62 -17.52 -21.40
C GLU A 273 8.77 -17.61 -22.43
N GLU A 274 9.58 -16.56 -22.61
CA GLU A 274 10.73 -16.55 -23.54
C GLU A 274 12.00 -17.17 -22.93
N VAL A 275 12.04 -17.41 -21.61
CA VAL A 275 13.18 -18.05 -20.94
C VAL A 275 13.00 -19.57 -21.03
N VAL A 276 13.63 -20.19 -22.04
CA VAL A 276 13.58 -21.65 -22.21
C VAL A 276 14.47 -22.35 -21.15
N ASP A 277 13.85 -23.05 -20.20
CA ASP A 277 14.49 -23.75 -19.07
C ASP A 277 15.37 -24.96 -19.42
N TYR A 278 15.42 -25.39 -20.68
CA TYR A 278 16.17 -26.59 -21.08
C TYR A 278 17.13 -26.30 -22.22
N SER A 279 18.44 -26.35 -21.94
CA SER A 279 19.48 -26.36 -22.97
C SER A 279 20.22 -27.70 -22.94
N PHE A 280 20.28 -28.37 -24.10
CA PHE A 280 20.97 -29.65 -24.26
C PHE A 280 22.49 -29.51 -24.55
N ALA A 281 23.05 -28.29 -24.45
CA ALA A 281 24.45 -28.05 -24.75
C ALA A 281 25.07 -26.96 -23.85
N PRO A 282 26.15 -27.24 -23.11
CA PRO A 282 26.81 -28.54 -22.95
C PRO A 282 26.08 -29.45 -21.94
N PRO A 283 26.13 -30.78 -22.08
CA PRO A 283 25.57 -31.72 -21.10
C PRO A 283 26.37 -31.73 -19.78
N ASP A 284 25.70 -32.07 -18.68
CA ASP A 284 26.32 -32.17 -17.35
C ASP A 284 27.40 -33.26 -17.34
N ARG A 285 28.67 -32.82 -17.24
CA ARG A 285 29.87 -33.67 -17.33
C ARG A 285 29.99 -34.66 -16.17
N ARG A 286 29.19 -34.51 -15.11
CA ARG A 286 29.15 -35.47 -13.99
C ARG A 286 28.52 -36.82 -14.39
N PHE A 287 27.82 -36.86 -15.53
CA PHE A 287 27.12 -38.05 -16.03
C PHE A 287 27.61 -38.51 -17.41
N ASP A 288 28.84 -38.14 -17.83
CA ASP A 288 29.41 -38.50 -19.14
C ASP A 288 29.43 -40.03 -19.42
N ASP A 289 29.41 -40.88 -18.39
CA ASP A 289 29.43 -42.36 -18.52
C ASP A 289 28.03 -43.02 -18.56
N SER A 290 26.93 -42.26 -18.58
CA SER A 290 25.55 -42.77 -18.62
C SER A 290 24.99 -42.86 -20.05
N PRO A 291 24.25 -43.92 -20.44
CA PRO A 291 23.62 -44.03 -21.76
C PRO A 291 22.41 -43.09 -21.97
N PHE A 292 22.09 -42.25 -20.99
CA PHE A 292 21.00 -41.27 -21.06
C PHE A 292 21.56 -39.84 -20.99
N PHE A 293 21.21 -39.01 -21.98
CA PHE A 293 21.49 -37.57 -21.96
C PHE A 293 20.53 -36.90 -20.97
N LEU A 294 21.06 -36.35 -19.88
CA LEU A 294 20.30 -35.51 -18.95
C LEU A 294 20.53 -34.03 -19.30
N PRO A 295 19.48 -33.20 -19.41
CA PRO A 295 19.64 -31.77 -19.58
C PRO A 295 20.35 -31.17 -18.36
N ASP A 296 21.34 -30.32 -18.59
CA ASP A 296 22.03 -29.60 -17.53
C ASP A 296 21.11 -28.50 -17.00
N PHE A 297 20.87 -28.46 -15.69
CA PHE A 297 20.13 -27.38 -15.04
C PHE A 297 21.09 -26.20 -14.89
N ASN A 298 21.41 -25.58 -16.03
CA ASN A 298 22.15 -24.34 -16.06
C ASN A 298 21.27 -23.28 -15.42
N GLY A 299 21.50 -22.97 -14.14
CA GLY A 299 20.97 -21.78 -13.50
C GLY A 299 21.51 -20.57 -14.25
N LYS A 300 20.82 -20.15 -15.30
CA LYS A 300 21.15 -18.93 -16.02
C LYS A 300 20.56 -17.78 -15.22
N GLU A 301 21.40 -16.78 -14.95
CA GLU A 301 20.95 -15.48 -14.49
C GLU A 301 19.75 -15.03 -15.32
N ASP A 302 18.66 -14.59 -14.68
CA ASP A 302 17.40 -14.13 -15.29
C ASP A 302 17.59 -12.86 -16.15
N ARG A 303 18.46 -12.88 -17.16
CA ARG A 303 18.70 -11.75 -18.05
C ARG A 303 17.79 -11.87 -19.24
N VAL A 304 16.82 -10.97 -19.27
CA VAL A 304 15.91 -10.77 -20.40
C VAL A 304 16.61 -9.75 -21.30
N GLU A 305 17.20 -10.24 -22.38
CA GLU A 305 17.99 -9.43 -23.29
C GLU A 305 17.18 -9.13 -24.56
N ASP A 306 17.22 -7.87 -25.00
CA ASP A 306 16.81 -7.40 -26.33
C ASP A 306 15.30 -7.17 -26.56
N ILE A 307 14.60 -6.56 -25.59
CA ILE A 307 13.20 -6.11 -25.77
C ILE A 307 13.14 -4.75 -26.46
N LEU A 308 12.17 -4.56 -27.37
CA LEU A 308 11.88 -3.26 -27.98
C LEU A 308 10.59 -2.65 -27.39
N PHE A 309 10.72 -1.50 -26.73
CA PHE A 309 9.60 -0.68 -26.27
C PHE A 309 9.32 0.44 -27.27
N MET A 310 8.06 0.58 -27.68
CA MET A 310 7.59 1.64 -28.57
C MET A 310 6.43 2.39 -27.93
N ILE A 311 6.63 3.68 -27.64
CA ILE A 311 5.60 4.54 -27.05
C ILE A 311 5.00 5.44 -28.13
N ASP A 312 3.67 5.42 -28.22
CA ASP A 312 2.90 6.30 -29.10
C ASP A 312 2.92 7.74 -28.58
N THR A 313 3.33 8.67 -29.45
CA THR A 313 3.38 10.12 -29.18
C THR A 313 2.47 10.92 -30.13
N SER A 314 1.49 10.26 -30.72
CA SER A 314 0.49 10.88 -31.59
C SER A 314 -0.36 11.91 -30.85
N GLY A 315 -1.03 12.78 -31.61
CA GLY A 315 -1.84 13.87 -31.06
C GLY A 315 -3.05 13.43 -30.20
N SER A 316 -3.40 12.15 -30.16
CA SER A 316 -4.44 11.60 -29.28
C SER A 316 -3.90 11.19 -27.90
N MET A 317 -2.57 11.12 -27.73
CA MET A 317 -1.90 10.86 -26.46
C MET A 317 -1.59 12.19 -25.75
N SER A 318 -2.09 12.38 -24.53
CA SER A 318 -1.74 13.57 -23.73
C SER A 318 -0.35 13.47 -23.11
N ASP A 319 0.27 14.60 -22.76
CA ASP A 319 1.57 14.63 -22.07
C ASP A 319 1.53 13.81 -20.76
N ASP A 320 0.40 13.83 -20.04
CA ASP A 320 0.20 13.05 -18.82
C ASP A 320 0.14 11.53 -19.12
N MET A 321 -0.50 11.12 -20.23
CA MET A 321 -0.54 9.72 -20.66
C MET A 321 0.81 9.20 -21.09
N ILE A 322 1.60 10.03 -21.79
CA ILE A 322 2.97 9.69 -22.19
C ILE A 322 3.87 9.58 -20.95
N ALA A 323 3.74 10.48 -19.99
CA ALA A 323 4.48 10.45 -18.73
C ALA A 323 4.11 9.24 -17.86
N ALA A 324 2.83 8.86 -17.82
CA ALA A 324 2.37 7.65 -17.16
C ALA A 324 2.94 6.40 -17.83
N ALA A 325 2.79 6.27 -19.15
CA ALA A 325 3.35 5.18 -19.94
C ALA A 325 4.87 5.02 -19.73
N TYR A 326 5.60 6.14 -19.69
CA TYR A 326 7.02 6.16 -19.41
C TYR A 326 7.36 5.72 -17.98
N SER A 327 6.60 6.19 -16.98
CA SER A 327 6.78 5.82 -15.58
C SER A 327 6.51 4.32 -15.34
N GLU A 328 5.56 3.75 -16.08
CA GLU A 328 5.24 2.33 -16.03
C GLU A 328 6.33 1.45 -16.66
N VAL A 329 6.87 1.84 -17.82
CA VAL A 329 8.03 1.16 -18.42
C VAL A 329 9.23 1.22 -17.47
N LYS A 330 9.46 2.37 -16.82
CA LYS A 330 10.50 2.50 -15.81
C LYS A 330 10.26 1.56 -14.61
N GLY A 331 9.05 1.53 -14.06
CA GLY A 331 8.70 0.65 -12.95
C GLY A 331 8.90 -0.83 -13.28
N ALA A 332 8.57 -1.25 -14.50
CA ALA A 332 8.86 -2.61 -14.96
C ALA A 332 10.37 -2.89 -14.99
N ILE A 333 11.18 -1.97 -15.51
CA ILE A 333 12.64 -2.11 -15.56
C ILE A 333 13.25 -2.19 -14.15
N ASP A 334 12.78 -1.35 -13.24
CA ASP A 334 13.20 -1.31 -11.83
C ASP A 334 12.87 -2.66 -11.14
N GLN A 335 11.70 -3.25 -11.41
CA GLN A 335 11.28 -4.55 -10.87
C GLN A 335 12.20 -5.71 -11.30
N PHE A 336 12.75 -5.67 -12.52
CA PHE A 336 13.72 -6.65 -13.00
C PHE A 336 15.16 -6.38 -12.54
N ASN A 337 15.36 -5.42 -11.63
CA ASN A 337 16.59 -5.23 -10.85
C ASN A 337 17.85 -5.08 -11.73
N GLY A 338 17.72 -4.38 -12.87
CA GLY A 338 18.79 -4.15 -13.85
C GLY A 338 19.10 -5.32 -14.78
N LYS A 339 18.27 -6.38 -14.78
CA LYS A 339 18.43 -7.56 -15.65
C LYS A 339 17.72 -7.43 -17.01
N LEU A 340 16.96 -6.35 -17.23
CA LEU A 340 16.24 -6.09 -18.47
C LEU A 340 17.06 -5.14 -19.36
N LYS A 341 17.42 -5.59 -20.56
CA LYS A 341 18.13 -4.77 -21.57
C LYS A 341 17.32 -4.69 -22.84
N GLY A 342 17.34 -3.53 -23.49
CA GLY A 342 16.53 -3.36 -24.69
C GLY A 342 16.71 -2.00 -25.36
N TRP A 343 15.73 -1.65 -26.18
CA TRP A 343 15.64 -0.35 -26.84
C TRP A 343 14.31 0.31 -26.49
N LEU A 344 14.36 1.63 -26.28
CA LEU A 344 13.18 2.47 -26.10
C LEU A 344 13.06 3.46 -27.25
N GLY A 345 11.96 3.39 -27.98
CA GLY A 345 11.63 4.27 -29.09
C GLY A 345 10.27 4.94 -28.92
N PHE A 346 10.07 5.99 -29.70
CA PHE A 346 8.80 6.72 -29.77
C PHE A 346 8.34 6.74 -31.24
N PHE A 347 7.03 6.75 -31.46
CA PHE A 347 6.47 6.78 -32.81
C PHE A 347 5.19 7.62 -32.89
N ASP A 348 4.97 8.21 -34.07
CA ASP A 348 3.70 8.80 -34.48
C ASP A 348 3.42 8.47 -35.96
N ALA A 349 3.63 9.42 -36.86
CA ALA A 349 3.70 9.24 -38.31
C ALA A 349 5.13 8.90 -38.77
N ALA A 350 6.12 9.05 -37.88
CA ALA A 350 7.49 8.64 -38.09
C ALA A 350 8.06 8.02 -36.82
N ILE A 351 9.12 7.22 -36.96
CA ILE A 351 9.84 6.65 -35.81
C ILE A 351 10.97 7.57 -35.39
N ILE A 352 10.97 7.89 -34.10
CA ILE A 352 12.13 8.43 -33.42
C ILE A 352 13.03 7.24 -33.09
N LYS A 353 14.27 7.28 -33.59
CA LYS A 353 15.26 6.21 -33.48
C LYS A 353 15.32 5.66 -32.03
N PRO A 354 15.02 4.36 -31.81
CA PRO A 354 15.10 3.76 -30.49
C PRO A 354 16.51 3.85 -29.91
N GLN A 355 16.61 4.24 -28.63
CA GLN A 355 17.88 4.29 -27.91
C GLN A 355 18.05 3.02 -27.07
N PRO A 356 19.24 2.40 -27.08
CA PRO A 356 19.51 1.28 -26.20
C PRO A 356 19.51 1.76 -24.76
N PHE A 357 18.98 0.94 -23.86
CA PHE A 357 19.06 1.18 -22.42
C PHE A 357 19.70 -0.04 -21.74
N SER A 358 20.58 0.24 -20.79
CA SER A 358 21.27 -0.78 -20.00
C SER A 358 21.24 -0.53 -18.49
N ASP A 359 20.83 0.67 -18.06
CA ASP A 359 20.77 1.12 -16.66
C ASP A 359 19.73 2.23 -16.51
N GLU A 360 19.14 2.37 -15.32
CA GLU A 360 18.15 3.39 -14.93
C GLU A 360 18.63 4.84 -15.17
N ASN A 361 19.96 5.06 -15.17
CA ASN A 361 20.55 6.38 -15.30
C ASN A 361 20.65 6.89 -16.75
N GLU A 362 20.39 6.05 -17.75
CA GLU A 362 20.38 6.44 -19.17
C GLU A 362 19.03 7.08 -19.60
N PHE A 363 18.01 7.01 -18.73
CA PHE A 363 16.67 7.55 -18.91
C PHE A 363 16.60 9.08 -18.73
N LYS A 364 17.33 9.83 -19.55
CA LYS A 364 17.06 11.28 -19.68
C LYS A 364 15.77 11.44 -20.46
N ILE A 365 14.79 12.14 -19.87
CA ILE A 365 13.53 12.56 -20.49
C ILE A 365 13.82 13.06 -21.91
N ILE A 366 13.64 12.19 -22.90
CA ILE A 366 13.70 12.58 -24.30
C ILE A 366 12.41 13.35 -24.50
N LYS A 367 12.51 14.68 -24.65
CA LYS A 367 11.34 15.49 -24.97
C LYS A 367 10.78 14.98 -26.31
N PRO A 368 9.53 14.51 -26.36
CA PRO A 368 8.92 14.11 -27.62
C PRO A 368 8.85 15.34 -28.53
N ALA A 369 9.29 15.15 -29.77
CA ALA A 369 9.10 16.10 -30.85
C ALA A 369 8.15 15.43 -31.84
N GLY A 370 6.86 15.42 -31.52
CA GLY A 370 5.85 14.67 -32.27
C GLY A 370 4.44 15.17 -31.98
N GLY A 371 3.55 15.00 -32.96
CA GLY A 371 2.19 15.55 -32.98
C GLY A 371 1.47 15.22 -34.29
N GLY A 372 1.91 14.17 -34.99
CA GLY A 372 1.27 13.63 -36.19
C GLY A 372 0.19 12.59 -35.89
N GLY A 373 -0.40 12.02 -36.94
CA GLY A 373 -1.29 10.86 -36.84
C GLY A 373 -0.51 9.55 -36.59
N THR A 374 -1.18 8.52 -36.12
CA THR A 374 -0.57 7.23 -35.70
C THR A 374 -0.55 6.21 -36.84
N ASP A 375 0.59 5.58 -37.08
CA ASP A 375 0.70 4.37 -37.91
C ASP A 375 1.52 3.30 -37.16
N PHE A 376 0.95 2.12 -36.94
CA PHE A 376 1.66 1.01 -36.28
C PHE A 376 2.57 0.23 -37.24
N GLN A 377 2.33 0.30 -38.55
CA GLN A 377 3.08 -0.46 -39.55
C GLN A 377 4.55 -0.05 -39.58
N ILE A 378 4.84 1.24 -39.37
CA ILE A 378 6.20 1.79 -39.39
C ILE A 378 7.11 1.11 -38.36
N ILE A 379 6.57 0.64 -37.23
CA ILE A 379 7.33 -0.07 -36.18
C ILE A 379 7.98 -1.32 -36.75
N PHE A 380 7.18 -2.14 -37.44
CA PHE A 380 7.63 -3.39 -38.01
C PHE A 380 8.56 -3.18 -39.21
N GLU A 381 8.28 -2.17 -40.04
CA GLU A 381 9.17 -1.79 -41.13
C GLU A 381 10.55 -1.33 -40.63
N TYR A 382 10.58 -0.55 -39.54
CA TYR A 382 11.83 -0.12 -38.93
C TYR A 382 12.62 -1.30 -38.37
N VAL A 383 11.97 -2.22 -37.67
CA VAL A 383 12.62 -3.44 -37.17
C VAL A 383 13.22 -4.24 -38.34
N PHE A 384 12.46 -4.41 -39.42
CA PHE A 384 12.92 -5.15 -40.59
C PHE A 384 14.10 -4.50 -41.30
N HIS A 385 14.09 -3.17 -41.46
CA HIS A 385 15.10 -2.43 -42.24
C HIS A 385 16.32 -1.96 -41.44
N HIS A 386 16.18 -1.73 -40.14
CA HIS A 386 17.21 -1.09 -39.31
C HIS A 386 17.70 -1.94 -38.14
N MET A 387 17.02 -3.05 -37.81
CA MET A 387 17.41 -3.99 -36.76
C MET A 387 17.67 -5.41 -37.30
N SER A 388 17.97 -5.53 -38.60
CA SER A 388 18.22 -6.82 -39.26
C SER A 388 19.43 -7.59 -38.70
N ASP A 389 20.41 -6.88 -38.12
CA ASP A 389 21.61 -7.48 -37.52
C ASP A 389 21.34 -8.12 -36.14
N LYS A 390 20.33 -7.61 -35.41
CA LYS A 390 19.92 -8.11 -34.10
C LYS A 390 18.43 -7.82 -33.90
N LEU A 391 17.59 -8.83 -34.17
CA LEU A 391 16.15 -8.71 -34.00
C LEU A 391 15.80 -8.68 -32.50
N PRO A 392 14.80 -7.87 -32.10
CA PRO A 392 14.32 -7.88 -30.73
C PRO A 392 13.66 -9.24 -30.43
N ALA A 393 13.83 -9.70 -29.18
CA ALA A 393 13.18 -10.91 -28.70
C ALA A 393 11.66 -10.75 -28.70
N SER A 394 11.19 -9.59 -28.22
CA SER A 394 9.78 -9.21 -28.22
C SER A 394 9.59 -7.70 -28.40
N ILE A 395 8.39 -7.31 -28.86
CA ILE A 395 8.01 -5.92 -29.09
C ILE A 395 6.83 -5.56 -28.18
N ILE A 396 6.99 -4.48 -27.43
CA ILE A 396 5.96 -3.93 -26.55
C ILE A 396 5.54 -2.57 -27.08
N ILE A 397 4.25 -2.42 -27.41
CA ILE A 397 3.69 -1.21 -28.01
C ILE A 397 2.71 -0.57 -27.03
N LEU A 398 2.97 0.68 -26.63
CA LEU A 398 2.11 1.47 -25.75
C LEU A 398 1.34 2.49 -26.59
N SER A 399 0.01 2.40 -26.63
CA SER A 399 -0.83 3.28 -27.46
C SER A 399 -2.29 3.32 -26.96
N ASP A 400 -3.08 4.23 -27.49
CA ASP A 400 -4.54 4.24 -27.38
C ASP A 400 -5.22 3.34 -28.44
N GLY A 401 -4.47 2.74 -29.35
CA GLY A 401 -5.03 1.82 -30.35
C GLY A 401 -5.91 2.47 -31.41
N TYR A 402 -6.02 3.81 -31.48
CA TYR A 402 -6.85 4.50 -32.48
C TYR A 402 -6.14 4.65 -33.83
N ALA A 403 -5.55 3.55 -34.33
CA ALA A 403 -4.98 3.45 -35.67
C ALA A 403 -5.23 2.06 -36.29
N PRO A 404 -5.19 1.94 -37.63
CA PRO A 404 -5.30 0.65 -38.30
C PRO A 404 -4.20 -0.32 -37.85
N PHE A 405 -4.60 -1.47 -37.33
CA PHE A 405 -3.65 -2.53 -36.96
C PHE A 405 -3.03 -3.17 -38.21
N PRO A 406 -1.71 -3.41 -38.23
CA PRO A 406 -1.03 -4.01 -39.35
C PRO A 406 -1.34 -5.52 -39.43
N LEU A 407 -1.01 -6.14 -40.56
CA LEU A 407 -1.11 -7.59 -40.71
C LEU A 407 -0.03 -8.28 -39.84
N GLU A 408 -0.41 -9.33 -39.10
CA GLU A 408 0.48 -10.13 -38.24
C GLU A 408 1.77 -10.59 -38.95
N LYS A 409 1.70 -10.86 -40.26
CA LYS A 409 2.85 -11.26 -41.08
C LYS A 409 4.00 -10.26 -41.05
N LEU A 410 3.71 -8.98 -40.79
CA LEU A 410 4.72 -7.92 -40.69
C LEU A 410 5.56 -8.04 -39.42
N ALA A 411 5.05 -8.70 -38.37
CA ALA A 411 5.82 -8.96 -37.15
C ALA A 411 6.96 -9.97 -37.35
N GLY A 412 6.98 -10.70 -38.48
CA GLY A 412 8.08 -11.61 -38.81
C GLY A 412 8.27 -12.78 -37.83
N GLY A 413 7.26 -13.10 -37.02
CA GLY A 413 7.32 -14.12 -35.98
C GLY A 413 7.80 -13.62 -34.61
N ILE A 414 8.03 -12.32 -34.45
CA ILE A 414 8.39 -11.70 -33.17
C ILE A 414 7.12 -11.56 -32.32
N PRO A 415 7.11 -12.04 -31.06
CA PRO A 415 6.00 -11.84 -30.14
C PRO A 415 5.72 -10.35 -29.87
N VAL A 416 4.43 -9.98 -29.91
CA VAL A 416 3.99 -8.59 -29.69
C VAL A 416 3.02 -8.51 -28.53
N LEU A 417 3.28 -7.57 -27.62
CA LEU A 417 2.40 -7.18 -26.53
C LEU A 417 1.87 -5.76 -26.77
N TRP A 418 0.55 -5.63 -26.87
CA TRP A 418 -0.16 -4.37 -26.98
C TRP A 418 -0.58 -3.90 -25.59
N LEU A 419 -0.03 -2.78 -25.15
CA LEU A 419 -0.38 -2.09 -23.92
C LEU A 419 -1.30 -0.92 -24.27
N LEU A 420 -2.59 -1.10 -23.99
CA LEU A 420 -3.62 -0.15 -24.39
C LEU A 420 -4.19 0.62 -23.20
N ASN A 421 -4.34 1.95 -23.34
CA ASN A 421 -4.82 2.83 -22.27
C ASN A 421 -6.36 2.99 -22.20
N ASN A 422 -7.10 2.21 -22.98
CA ASN A 422 -8.57 2.21 -23.02
C ASN A 422 -9.09 0.78 -23.15
N GLU A 423 -10.39 0.58 -22.99
CA GLU A 423 -11.05 -0.72 -23.16
C GLU A 423 -11.80 -0.86 -24.50
N GLU A 424 -11.91 0.22 -25.28
CA GLU A 424 -12.77 0.27 -26.46
C GLU A 424 -12.20 -0.48 -27.66
N VAL A 425 -10.87 -0.50 -27.80
CA VAL A 425 -10.19 -1.05 -28.99
C VAL A 425 -9.50 -2.36 -28.66
N ASN A 426 -9.74 -3.42 -29.45
CA ASN A 426 -9.03 -4.70 -29.32
C ASN A 426 -8.18 -5.00 -30.58
N PRO A 427 -6.86 -5.20 -30.43
CA PRO A 427 -5.98 -5.62 -31.52
C PRO A 427 -6.41 -6.99 -32.07
N PRO A 428 -6.31 -7.22 -33.40
CA PRO A 428 -6.69 -8.48 -34.03
C PRO A 428 -5.71 -9.64 -33.78
N TRP A 429 -4.51 -9.37 -33.27
CA TRP A 429 -3.45 -10.35 -32.98
C TRP A 429 -2.46 -9.81 -31.94
N GLY A 430 -1.61 -10.67 -31.38
CA GLY A 430 -0.70 -10.34 -30.27
C GLY A 430 -1.35 -10.47 -28.89
N LYS A 431 -0.55 -10.44 -27.83
CA LYS A 431 -1.08 -10.37 -26.45
C LYS A 431 -1.53 -8.95 -26.16
N VAL A 432 -2.57 -8.79 -25.34
CA VAL A 432 -3.14 -7.48 -25.01
C VAL A 432 -3.14 -7.33 -23.49
N ALA A 433 -2.64 -6.22 -22.99
CA ALA A 433 -2.82 -5.80 -21.62
C ALA A 433 -3.30 -4.34 -21.57
N ARG A 434 -3.96 -3.97 -20.48
CA ARG A 434 -4.61 -2.66 -20.32
C ARG A 434 -3.91 -1.87 -19.24
N ILE A 435 -3.60 -0.61 -19.54
CA ILE A 435 -3.04 0.34 -18.59
C ILE A 435 -4.16 1.30 -18.21
N ILE A 436 -4.38 1.49 -16.90
CA ILE A 436 -5.28 2.51 -16.41
C ILE A 436 -4.41 3.69 -15.98
N VAL A 437 -4.59 4.81 -16.68
CA VAL A 437 -3.90 6.08 -16.41
C VAL A 437 -4.82 6.99 -15.62
#